data_AF-A0A2V9TEJ3-F1
#
_entry.id   AF-A0A2V9TEJ3-F1
#
_cell.length_a   1.000
_cell.length_b   1.000
_cell.length_c   1.000
_cell.angle_alpha   90.00
_cell.angle_beta   90.00
_cell.angle_gamma   90.00
#
_symmetry.space_group_name_H-M   'P 1'
#
loop_
_entity.id
_entity.type
_entity.pdbx_description
1 polymer ?
#
loop_
_entity_poly.entity_id
_entity_poly.type
_entity_poly.pdbx_seq_one_letter_code
_entity_poly.pdbx_strand_id
1 'polypeptide(L)'
;MPMAQIRVIKPLVGGGFGGKSEVIPLEIIAAIASRAARAPVKITYTREEVFWAHRGRPRTIIDLKTGVTKDGRITAVKARVVQDGGAYCSYGVVTILYSGALLGALYDIPHIQYDGYRVLTNKPACGAMRGHGTVNVRFAFETQMDELAAKLNLDPAEIRQRNLLQAPCVTINGLRVQSYGLPECIEKTVERSGWKQRKGKLPRGRGLGIACSHYVSGAANSIIRSDMPHSTVNIKIDRDGGVVVYTGASEIGQGSDTMTAQVAAETLGCSLGRIKIVAADTDLTPIDIGSYSSRVTFMAGNATLRAAEQIKKQIAVAAARKMNCPVEELIFRNDVVSRKDASVARAPSPADLAENQPTVSGHVDGQILRGSLQQKRKDEGPKTSMSFEEAVVAAIDFHGALTGTGSYAPPPAARGGKHKGAGVGPSPAYSYSAQVAEVTVDEDTGEVTVHKVWAAHDCGRALNPVSVEGQIIGSVWMGMGQALTEEMVWKDGMLMNPGLLEYRSPSSVESPEVEPIIVESIDPEGPFGAKECSEGSLAATIPAISNAIYDAVGIRLHEAPFTPERVLSALRAKTAHKKIDLTEGVDPTAPIHFREHGGALWFRGKGPERHALDPARRETRAETGGDD
;
A
#
# COMPACT_ATOMS: atom_id res chain seq x y z
N MET A 1 -33.55 7.17 -1.43
CA MET A 1 -33.78 6.26 -2.57
C MET A 1 -33.25 4.90 -2.18
N PRO A 2 -33.96 3.80 -2.47
CA PRO A 2 -33.42 2.46 -2.30
C PRO A 2 -32.11 2.31 -3.08
N MET A 3 -31.13 1.58 -2.53
CA MET A 3 -29.84 1.35 -3.19
C MET A 3 -30.02 0.70 -4.57
N ALA A 4 -31.00 -0.18 -4.72
CA ALA A 4 -31.36 -0.84 -5.99
C ALA A 4 -31.84 0.11 -7.11
N GLN A 5 -32.04 1.39 -6.81
CA GLN A 5 -32.41 2.42 -7.80
C GLN A 5 -31.22 3.33 -8.15
N ILE A 6 -30.02 3.02 -7.67
CA ILE A 6 -28.81 3.82 -7.86
C ILE A 6 -27.73 2.91 -8.42
N ARG A 7 -27.24 3.26 -9.61
CA ARG A 7 -26.04 2.67 -10.21
C ARG A 7 -24.88 3.64 -10.09
N VAL A 8 -23.76 3.18 -9.54
CA VAL A 8 -22.50 3.93 -9.50
C VAL A 8 -21.50 3.23 -10.41
N ILE A 9 -20.91 4.01 -11.32
CA ILE A 9 -19.87 3.55 -12.24
C ILE A 9 -18.64 4.41 -11.99
N LYS A 10 -17.51 3.77 -11.67
CA LYS A 10 -16.22 4.45 -11.58
C LYS A 10 -15.49 4.34 -12.93
N PRO A 11 -15.35 5.43 -13.70
CA PRO A 11 -14.54 5.43 -14.92
C PRO A 11 -13.03 5.34 -14.57
N LEU A 12 -12.15 5.52 -15.56
CA LEU A 12 -10.72 5.70 -15.28
C LEU A 12 -10.52 6.90 -14.34
N VAL A 13 -9.60 6.75 -13.38
CA VAL A 13 -9.32 7.77 -12.36
C VAL A 13 -7.85 8.17 -12.43
N GLY A 14 -7.59 9.45 -12.68
CA GLY A 14 -6.23 10.03 -12.64
C GLY A 14 -5.74 10.24 -11.21
N GLY A 15 -5.46 9.16 -10.48
CA GLY A 15 -4.98 9.21 -9.10
C GLY A 15 -6.04 9.57 -8.06
N GLY A 16 -5.72 9.27 -6.81
CA GLY A 16 -6.57 9.56 -5.66
C GLY A 16 -5.79 9.73 -4.37
N PHE A 17 -4.83 8.84 -4.10
CA PHE A 17 -3.88 8.93 -2.99
C PHE A 17 -4.51 9.14 -1.61
N GLY A 18 -5.77 8.71 -1.43
CA GLY A 18 -6.56 8.86 -0.20
C GLY A 18 -7.64 9.96 -0.28
N GLY A 19 -7.43 11.01 -1.06
CA GLY A 19 -8.34 12.17 -1.12
C GLY A 19 -9.72 11.87 -1.73
N LYS A 20 -9.88 10.72 -2.40
CA LYS A 20 -11.13 10.21 -2.99
C LYS A 20 -11.65 8.95 -2.29
N SER A 21 -11.18 8.65 -1.08
CA SER A 21 -11.57 7.43 -0.35
C SER A 21 -12.89 7.57 0.41
N GLU A 22 -13.41 8.79 0.59
CA GLU A 22 -14.76 9.05 1.10
C GLU A 22 -15.62 9.73 0.05
N VAL A 23 -16.94 9.69 0.25
CA VAL A 23 -17.90 10.45 -0.55
C VAL A 23 -17.64 11.95 -0.36
N ILE A 24 -17.38 12.65 -1.45
CA ILE A 24 -17.14 14.09 -1.47
C ILE A 24 -18.49 14.78 -1.78
N PRO A 25 -18.79 15.96 -1.18
CA PRO A 25 -20.07 16.64 -1.39
C PRO A 25 -20.49 16.81 -2.85
N LEU A 26 -19.53 16.99 -3.76
CA LEU A 26 -19.75 17.09 -5.21
C LEU A 26 -20.67 15.99 -5.76
N GLU A 27 -20.45 14.74 -5.37
CA GLU A 27 -21.15 13.57 -5.91
C GLU A 27 -22.63 13.58 -5.52
N ILE A 28 -22.89 13.94 -4.27
CA ILE A 28 -24.26 14.06 -3.72
C ILE A 28 -24.96 15.29 -4.30
N ILE A 29 -24.26 16.42 -4.43
CA ILE A 29 -24.79 17.65 -5.04
C ILE A 29 -25.18 17.39 -6.50
N ALA A 30 -24.33 16.72 -7.27
CA ALA A 30 -24.62 16.36 -8.67
C ALA A 30 -25.88 15.49 -8.79
N ALA A 31 -26.03 14.48 -7.92
CA ALA A 31 -27.21 13.63 -7.90
C ALA A 31 -28.49 14.39 -7.54
N ILE A 32 -28.44 15.28 -6.53
CA ILE A 32 -29.58 16.10 -6.11
C ILE A 32 -29.96 17.10 -7.20
N ALA A 33 -28.97 17.78 -7.80
CA ALA A 33 -29.17 18.74 -8.88
C ALA A 33 -29.76 18.06 -10.12
N SER A 34 -29.25 16.88 -10.50
CA SER A 34 -29.79 16.08 -11.60
C SER A 34 -31.27 15.73 -11.39
N ARG A 35 -31.64 15.31 -10.17
CA ARG A 35 -33.04 15.00 -9.84
C ARG A 35 -33.93 16.24 -9.88
N ALA A 36 -33.45 17.37 -9.37
CA ALA A 36 -34.19 18.64 -9.37
C ALA A 36 -34.40 19.17 -10.81
N ALA A 37 -33.35 19.09 -11.64
CA ALA A 37 -33.39 19.53 -13.03
C ALA A 37 -34.07 18.54 -13.98
N ARG A 38 -34.26 17.28 -13.55
CA ARG A 38 -34.69 16.14 -14.40
C ARG A 38 -33.84 15.99 -15.67
N ALA A 39 -32.54 16.24 -15.54
CA ALA A 39 -31.58 16.21 -16.64
C ALA A 39 -30.20 15.73 -16.12
N PRO A 40 -29.35 15.13 -16.97
CA PRO A 40 -27.98 14.80 -16.60
C PRO A 40 -27.21 16.05 -16.16
N VAL A 41 -26.55 15.98 -15.00
CA VAL A 41 -25.71 17.06 -14.46
C VAL A 41 -24.28 16.58 -14.35
N LYS A 42 -23.34 17.40 -14.84
CA LYS A 42 -21.90 17.22 -14.67
C LYS A 42 -21.38 18.37 -13.82
N ILE A 43 -20.65 18.05 -12.76
CA ILE A 43 -19.96 19.03 -11.92
C ILE A 43 -18.48 18.63 -11.85
N THR A 44 -17.59 19.61 -11.90
CA THR A 44 -16.15 19.45 -11.75
C THR A 44 -15.63 20.53 -10.83
N TYR A 45 -14.65 20.20 -9.99
CA TYR A 45 -13.90 21.21 -9.25
C TYR A 45 -12.83 21.86 -10.13
N THR A 46 -12.64 23.16 -9.95
CA THR A 46 -11.39 23.83 -10.30
C THR A 46 -10.24 23.33 -9.42
N ARG A 47 -8.98 23.66 -9.76
CA ARG A 47 -7.83 23.26 -8.92
C ARG A 47 -7.92 23.84 -7.51
N GLU A 48 -8.31 25.10 -7.39
CA GLU A 48 -8.52 25.76 -6.10
C GLU A 48 -9.58 25.03 -5.27
N GLU A 49 -10.72 24.68 -5.86
CA GLU A 49 -11.77 23.93 -5.17
C GLU A 49 -11.33 22.53 -4.74
N VAL A 50 -10.41 21.89 -5.46
CA VAL A 50 -9.79 20.62 -5.01
C VAL A 50 -8.99 20.83 -3.72
N PHE A 51 -8.25 21.93 -3.59
CA PHE A 51 -7.55 22.26 -2.35
C PHE A 51 -8.54 22.53 -1.19
N TRP A 52 -9.67 23.17 -1.47
CA TRP A 52 -10.74 23.37 -0.48
C TRP A 52 -11.48 22.09 -0.10
N ALA A 53 -11.65 21.15 -1.02
CA ALA A 53 -12.16 19.81 -0.70
C ALA A 53 -11.16 19.02 0.16
N HIS A 54 -9.86 19.29 -0.01
CA HIS A 54 -8.73 18.87 0.80
C HIS A 54 -8.59 17.35 1.01
N ARG A 55 -9.15 16.82 2.10
CA ARG A 55 -8.97 15.45 2.61
C ARG A 55 -7.51 15.02 2.76
N GLY A 56 -6.59 15.98 2.79
CA GLY A 56 -5.16 15.73 2.84
C GLY A 56 -4.66 15.36 4.25
N ARG A 57 -3.33 15.21 4.36
CA ARG A 57 -2.66 14.88 5.61
C ARG A 57 -2.78 16.04 6.60
N PRO A 58 -3.17 15.80 7.87
CA PRO A 58 -3.26 16.86 8.87
C PRO A 58 -1.88 17.38 9.30
N ARG A 59 -1.78 18.68 9.57
CA ARG A 59 -0.66 19.23 10.36
C ARG A 59 -0.65 18.52 11.71
N THR A 60 0.53 18.07 12.14
CA THR A 60 0.65 17.22 13.33
C THR A 60 1.77 17.72 14.24
N ILE A 61 1.47 17.89 15.52
CA ILE A 61 2.44 18.18 16.58
C ILE A 61 2.68 16.89 17.36
N ILE A 62 3.95 16.52 17.56
CA ILE A 62 4.34 15.23 18.12
C ILE A 62 5.35 15.45 19.24
N ASP A 63 5.04 14.94 20.43
CA ASP A 63 6.01 14.78 21.50
C ASP A 63 6.35 13.30 21.63
N LEU A 64 7.63 12.95 21.46
CA LEU A 64 8.10 11.57 21.49
C LEU A 64 9.22 11.39 22.51
N LYS A 65 9.07 10.40 23.38
CA LYS A 65 10.10 9.97 24.33
C LYS A 65 10.35 8.48 24.19
N THR A 66 11.57 8.11 23.82
CA THR A 66 12.00 6.72 23.70
C THR A 66 13.07 6.40 24.75
N GLY A 67 12.86 5.31 25.48
CA GLY A 67 13.86 4.70 26.36
C GLY A 67 14.62 3.61 25.62
N VAL A 68 15.95 3.61 25.76
CA VAL A 68 16.83 2.59 25.20
C VAL A 68 17.84 2.12 26.24
N THR A 69 18.31 0.89 26.11
CA THR A 69 19.47 0.37 26.83
C THR A 69 20.78 0.96 26.28
N LYS A 70 21.90 0.72 26.97
CA LYS A 70 23.24 1.17 26.50
C LYS A 70 23.65 0.52 25.18
N ASP A 71 23.19 -0.70 24.93
CA ASP A 71 23.34 -1.42 23.66
C ASP A 71 22.25 -1.07 22.63
N GLY A 72 21.46 -0.02 22.86
CA GLY A 72 20.55 0.53 21.85
C GLY A 72 19.25 -0.25 21.63
N ARG A 73 18.91 -1.21 22.51
CA ARG A 73 17.59 -1.88 22.48
C ARG A 73 16.52 -0.97 23.06
N ILE A 74 15.39 -0.84 22.38
CA ILE A 74 14.24 -0.05 22.81
C ILE A 74 13.57 -0.75 23.98
N THR A 75 13.34 -0.01 25.05
CA THR A 75 12.63 -0.50 26.24
C THR A 75 11.21 0.06 26.30
N ALA A 76 11.02 1.33 25.96
CA ALA A 76 9.72 1.98 26.01
C ALA A 76 9.61 3.14 25.04
N VAL A 77 8.39 3.39 24.56
CA VAL A 77 8.03 4.54 23.73
C VAL A 77 6.80 5.21 24.32
N LYS A 78 6.90 6.52 24.56
CA LYS A 78 5.75 7.38 24.87
C LYS A 78 5.58 8.41 23.77
N ALA A 79 4.40 8.43 23.16
CA ALA A 79 4.05 9.35 22.09
C ALA A 79 2.79 10.14 22.45
N ARG A 80 2.86 11.47 22.34
CA ARG A 80 1.69 12.36 22.36
C ARG A 80 1.56 13.01 20.99
N VAL A 81 0.39 12.89 20.36
CA VAL A 81 0.17 13.33 18.98
C VAL A 81 -1.08 14.20 18.91
N VAL A 82 -0.95 15.41 18.34
CA VAL A 82 -2.06 16.35 18.12
C VAL A 82 -2.19 16.63 16.63
N GLN A 83 -3.38 16.44 16.07
CA GLN A 83 -3.66 16.70 14.65
C GLN A 83 -4.66 17.83 14.49
N ASP A 84 -4.32 18.82 13.67
CA ASP A 84 -5.27 19.79 13.12
C ASP A 84 -6.14 19.07 12.09
N GLY A 85 -7.41 18.87 12.43
CA GLY A 85 -8.31 18.00 11.69
C GLY A 85 -9.22 18.69 10.69
N GLY A 86 -9.24 20.02 10.67
CA GLY A 86 -10.25 20.79 9.97
C GLY A 86 -11.66 20.68 10.56
N ALA A 87 -12.64 21.16 9.80
CA ALA A 87 -13.98 21.47 10.29
C ALA A 87 -14.88 20.24 10.49
N TYR A 88 -14.55 19.13 9.84
CA TYR A 88 -15.34 17.90 9.89
C TYR A 88 -14.49 16.69 10.18
N CYS A 89 -15.12 15.66 10.75
CA CYS A 89 -14.40 14.48 11.20
C CYS A 89 -13.70 13.74 10.06
N SER A 90 -14.39 13.51 8.91
CA SER A 90 -13.85 12.68 7.81
C SER A 90 -13.29 11.36 8.40
N TYR A 91 -12.14 10.91 7.93
CA TYR A 91 -11.35 9.82 8.47
C TYR A 91 -10.60 10.17 9.76
N GLY A 92 -10.86 11.30 10.41
CA GLY A 92 -10.08 11.84 11.53
C GLY A 92 -9.91 10.88 12.70
N VAL A 93 -10.95 10.12 13.06
CA VAL A 93 -10.86 9.07 14.11
C VAL A 93 -9.86 7.99 13.72
N VAL A 94 -9.90 7.51 12.47
CA VAL A 94 -8.98 6.49 11.97
C VAL A 94 -7.57 7.06 11.84
N THR A 95 -7.45 8.31 11.39
CA THR A 95 -6.18 9.03 11.22
C THR A 95 -5.40 9.12 12.53
N ILE A 96 -6.06 9.54 13.63
CA ILE A 96 -5.41 9.67 14.93
C ILE A 96 -5.14 8.31 15.58
N LEU A 97 -5.93 7.27 15.29
CA LEU A 97 -5.64 5.93 15.79
C LEU A 97 -4.44 5.29 15.08
N TYR A 98 -4.31 5.47 13.76
CA TYR A 98 -3.14 4.98 13.01
C TYR A 98 -1.81 5.59 13.50
N SER A 99 -1.83 6.87 13.89
CA SER A 99 -0.67 7.56 14.47
C SER A 99 -0.08 6.87 15.70
N GLY A 100 -0.91 6.18 16.49
CA GLY A 100 -0.44 5.38 17.64
C GLY A 100 -0.27 3.90 17.31
N ALA A 101 -1.18 3.31 16.55
CA ALA A 101 -1.22 1.87 16.31
C ALA A 101 0.04 1.35 15.60
N LEU A 102 0.54 2.09 14.60
CA LEU A 102 1.74 1.69 13.84
C LEU A 102 3.04 2.30 14.39
N LEU A 103 3.06 2.66 15.68
CA LEU A 103 4.31 2.70 16.45
C LEU A 103 4.85 1.28 16.63
N GLY A 104 3.96 0.32 16.89
CA GLY A 104 4.28 -1.11 16.91
C GLY A 104 4.48 -1.69 15.51
N ALA A 105 4.77 -2.99 15.44
CA ALA A 105 4.92 -3.80 14.22
C ALA A 105 6.08 -3.45 13.27
N LEU A 106 6.83 -2.36 13.50
CA LEU A 106 8.13 -2.11 12.84
C LEU A 106 9.30 -2.75 13.59
N TYR A 107 9.41 -2.43 14.89
CA TYR A 107 10.47 -2.84 15.79
C TYR A 107 9.90 -3.55 17.02
N ASP A 108 10.73 -4.31 17.72
CA ASP A 108 10.40 -4.87 19.02
C ASP A 108 10.39 -3.74 20.09
N ILE A 109 9.19 -3.41 20.57
CA ILE A 109 8.97 -2.35 21.56
C ILE A 109 8.17 -2.95 22.72
N PRO A 110 8.82 -3.23 23.86
CA PRO A 110 8.18 -3.90 24.98
C PRO A 110 7.07 -3.07 25.65
N HIS A 111 7.15 -1.74 25.60
CA HIS A 111 6.20 -0.84 26.27
C HIS A 111 5.85 0.36 25.40
N ILE A 112 4.55 0.57 25.13
CA ILE A 112 4.05 1.72 24.36
C ILE A 112 2.98 2.46 25.19
N GLN A 113 3.16 3.76 25.37
CA GLN A 113 2.11 4.69 25.80
C GLN A 113 1.80 5.65 24.66
N TYR A 114 0.52 5.81 24.33
CA TYR A 114 0.06 6.70 23.27
C TYR A 114 -1.11 7.57 23.73
N ASP A 115 -0.97 8.89 23.52
CA ASP A 115 -1.98 9.90 23.80
C ASP A 115 -2.28 10.71 22.52
N GLY A 116 -3.42 10.43 21.87
CA GLY A 116 -3.79 11.02 20.57
C GLY A 116 -4.95 12.02 20.66
N TYR A 117 -4.78 13.20 20.05
CA TYR A 117 -5.77 14.28 20.03
C TYR A 117 -6.07 14.68 18.58
N ARG A 118 -7.31 14.47 18.14
CA ARG A 118 -7.82 14.99 16.87
C ARG A 118 -8.61 16.26 17.16
N VAL A 119 -8.09 17.41 16.75
CA VAL A 119 -8.67 18.72 17.06
C VAL A 119 -9.46 19.21 15.85
N LEU A 120 -10.71 19.64 16.07
CA LEU A 120 -11.49 20.31 15.02
C LEU A 120 -11.08 21.79 14.95
N THR A 121 -10.94 22.30 13.73
CA THR A 121 -10.58 23.70 13.45
C THR A 121 -11.44 24.25 12.31
N ASN A 122 -11.42 25.56 12.06
CA ASN A 122 -12.20 26.18 11.00
C ASN A 122 -11.57 26.06 9.59
N LYS A 123 -10.70 25.06 9.37
CA LYS A 123 -10.05 24.77 8.09
C LYS A 123 -10.76 23.64 7.33
N PRO A 124 -10.51 23.43 6.03
CA PRO A 124 -10.95 22.23 5.30
C PRO A 124 -10.63 20.94 6.03
N ALA A 125 -11.58 20.00 6.01
CA ALA A 125 -11.45 18.74 6.71
C ALA A 125 -10.29 17.90 6.14
N CYS A 126 -9.36 17.50 7.01
CA CYS A 126 -8.28 16.58 6.68
C CYS A 126 -8.79 15.14 6.66
N GLY A 127 -8.15 14.27 5.91
CA GLY A 127 -8.61 12.90 5.68
C GLY A 127 -7.47 11.91 5.48
N ALA A 128 -7.69 10.96 4.58
CA ALA A 128 -6.68 9.99 4.20
C ALA A 128 -5.75 10.55 3.13
N MET A 129 -4.45 10.44 3.37
CA MET A 129 -3.40 10.61 2.36
C MET A 129 -2.44 9.43 2.48
N ARG A 130 -1.91 8.94 1.35
CA ARG A 130 -0.98 7.79 1.23
C ARG A 130 -0.04 7.66 2.45
N GLY A 131 -0.05 6.52 3.14
CA GLY A 131 0.57 6.38 4.47
C GLY A 131 -0.30 7.00 5.58
N HIS A 132 -1.60 6.71 5.54
CA HIS A 132 -2.64 7.37 6.34
C HIS A 132 -2.33 7.34 7.85
N GLY A 133 -2.17 8.52 8.44
CA GLY A 133 -1.96 8.70 9.88
C GLY A 133 -0.58 8.32 10.42
N THR A 134 0.26 7.60 9.66
CA THR A 134 1.53 7.07 10.16
C THR A 134 2.74 7.93 9.85
N VAL A 135 2.73 8.65 8.72
CA VAL A 135 3.90 9.30 8.13
C VAL A 135 4.57 10.29 9.08
N ASN A 136 3.80 11.21 9.67
CA ASN A 136 4.36 12.25 10.53
C ASN A 136 4.97 11.66 11.82
N VAL A 137 4.30 10.65 12.40
CA VAL A 137 4.81 9.97 13.60
C VAL A 137 6.06 9.14 13.28
N ARG A 138 6.08 8.51 12.10
CA ARG A 138 7.24 7.75 11.64
C ARG A 138 8.44 8.65 11.38
N PHE A 139 8.24 9.85 10.81
CA PHE A 139 9.28 10.87 10.70
C PHE A 139 9.91 11.18 12.06
N ALA A 140 9.09 11.57 13.05
CA ALA A 140 9.58 11.88 14.40
C ALA A 140 10.32 10.69 15.04
N PHE A 141 9.79 9.47 14.89
CA PHE A 141 10.37 8.25 15.45
C PHE A 141 11.72 7.90 14.82
N GLU A 142 11.82 7.88 13.49
CA GLU A 142 13.05 7.48 12.80
C GLU A 142 14.16 8.53 12.90
N THR A 143 13.81 9.81 12.97
CA THR A 143 14.78 10.86 13.28
C THR A 143 15.31 10.70 14.70
N GLN A 144 14.45 10.38 15.67
CA GLN A 144 14.89 10.09 17.05
C GLN A 144 15.77 8.83 17.12
N MET A 145 15.52 7.80 16.31
CA MET A 145 16.42 6.63 16.22
C MET A 145 17.84 7.01 15.80
N ASP A 146 17.98 7.97 14.87
CA ASP A 146 19.29 8.50 14.44
C ASP A 146 19.96 9.34 15.55
N GLU A 147 19.18 10.14 16.28
CA GLU A 147 19.68 10.86 17.46
C GLU A 147 20.14 9.91 18.58
N LEU A 148 19.44 8.80 18.78
CA LEU A 148 19.81 7.77 19.76
C LEU A 148 21.10 7.05 19.34
N ALA A 149 21.24 6.71 18.05
CA ALA A 149 22.48 6.17 17.50
C ALA A 149 23.66 7.12 17.76
N ALA A 150 23.51 8.41 17.47
CA ALA A 150 24.55 9.40 17.73
C ALA A 150 24.92 9.49 19.22
N LYS A 151 23.93 9.50 20.13
CA LYS A 151 24.17 9.56 21.59
C LYS A 151 24.85 8.30 22.15
N LEU A 152 24.58 7.14 21.57
CA LEU A 152 25.16 5.86 21.97
C LEU A 152 26.43 5.50 21.19
N ASN A 153 26.85 6.35 20.26
CA ASN A 153 27.95 6.08 19.33
C ASN A 153 27.78 4.75 18.58
N LEU A 154 26.56 4.52 18.08
CA LEU A 154 26.19 3.36 17.26
C LEU A 154 26.00 3.80 15.80
N ASP A 155 26.20 2.88 14.87
CA ASP A 155 25.82 3.11 13.49
C ASP A 155 24.28 3.20 13.35
N PRO A 156 23.74 4.18 12.60
CA PRO A 156 22.30 4.33 12.40
C PRO A 156 21.57 3.14 11.77
N ALA A 157 22.23 2.34 10.93
CA ALA A 157 21.64 1.11 10.42
C ALA A 157 21.71 0.00 11.49
N GLU A 158 22.80 -0.06 12.25
CA GLU A 158 22.98 -1.05 13.32
C GLU A 158 21.92 -0.92 14.42
N ILE A 159 21.62 0.29 14.92
CA ILE A 159 20.59 0.45 15.97
C ILE A 159 19.21 -0.05 15.50
N ARG A 160 18.91 0.07 14.19
CA ARG A 160 17.66 -0.44 13.60
C ARG A 160 17.66 -1.96 13.52
N GLN A 161 18.80 -2.56 13.17
CA GLN A 161 18.98 -4.02 13.19
C GLN A 161 18.85 -4.62 14.59
N ARG A 162 19.35 -3.93 15.63
CA ARG A 162 19.24 -4.40 17.04
C ARG A 162 17.80 -4.45 17.57
N ASN A 163 16.86 -3.79 16.89
CA ASN A 163 15.46 -3.67 17.34
C ASN A 163 14.47 -4.42 16.41
N LEU A 164 14.95 -5.31 15.55
CA LEU A 164 14.11 -6.07 14.62
C LEU A 164 13.14 -7.02 15.35
N LEU A 165 11.98 -7.24 14.76
CA LEU A 165 11.03 -8.27 15.19
C LEU A 165 11.47 -9.66 14.70
N GLN A 166 10.93 -10.71 15.34
CA GLN A 166 11.06 -12.08 14.86
C GLN A 166 9.67 -12.68 14.55
N ALA A 167 9.32 -12.71 13.27
CA ALA A 167 8.07 -13.30 12.80
C ALA A 167 8.10 -14.86 12.84
N PRO A 168 6.96 -15.54 13.08
CA PRO A 168 5.65 -14.95 13.39
C PRO A 168 5.60 -14.42 14.83
N CYS A 169 4.96 -13.26 15.04
CA CYS A 169 4.77 -12.66 16.36
C CYS A 169 3.46 -11.85 16.46
N VAL A 170 3.08 -11.50 17.69
CA VAL A 170 1.98 -10.56 17.96
C VAL A 170 2.51 -9.44 18.85
N THR A 171 2.47 -8.20 18.38
CA THR A 171 3.03 -7.05 19.10
C THR A 171 2.27 -6.74 20.38
N ILE A 172 2.84 -5.91 21.25
CA ILE A 172 2.22 -5.47 22.51
C ILE A 172 0.82 -4.89 22.32
N ASN A 173 0.55 -4.23 21.18
CA ASN A 173 -0.76 -3.66 20.84
C ASN A 173 -1.65 -4.60 20.00
N GLY A 174 -1.28 -5.88 19.87
CA GLY A 174 -2.12 -6.93 19.27
C GLY A 174 -2.03 -7.02 17.74
N LEU A 175 -0.97 -6.52 17.12
CA LEU A 175 -0.77 -6.61 15.68
C LEU A 175 -0.05 -7.92 15.33
N ARG A 176 -0.63 -8.72 14.45
CA ARG A 176 -0.12 -10.05 14.08
C ARG A 176 0.78 -9.94 12.85
N VAL A 177 2.07 -10.22 13.01
CA VAL A 177 3.07 -10.21 11.94
C VAL A 177 3.40 -11.66 11.58
N GLN A 178 3.08 -12.07 10.35
CA GLN A 178 3.33 -13.43 9.85
C GLN A 178 4.64 -13.52 9.03
N SER A 179 4.95 -12.48 8.26
CA SER A 179 6.14 -12.36 7.42
C SER A 179 6.80 -11.00 7.62
N TYR A 180 8.15 -10.94 7.55
CA TYR A 180 8.92 -9.77 7.96
C TYR A 180 10.25 -9.64 7.21
N GLY A 181 10.26 -8.85 6.12
CA GLY A 181 11.44 -8.61 5.28
C GLY A 181 12.23 -7.35 5.61
N LEU A 182 11.94 -6.65 6.72
CA LEU A 182 12.72 -5.48 7.12
C LEU A 182 14.24 -5.74 7.28
N PRO A 183 14.71 -6.90 7.82
CA PRO A 183 16.13 -7.17 7.94
C PRO A 183 16.85 -7.12 6.59
N GLU A 184 16.27 -7.78 5.58
CA GLU A 184 16.78 -7.80 4.20
C GLU A 184 16.67 -6.42 3.53
N CYS A 185 15.61 -5.65 3.84
CA CYS A 185 15.49 -4.27 3.35
C CYS A 185 16.64 -3.39 3.83
N ILE A 186 16.98 -3.46 5.13
CA ILE A 186 18.11 -2.70 5.70
C ILE A 186 19.42 -3.17 5.08
N GLU A 187 19.64 -4.49 5.02
CA GLU A 187 20.85 -5.06 4.44
C GLU A 187 21.08 -4.59 2.99
N LYS A 188 20.07 -4.76 2.12
CA LYS A 188 20.17 -4.38 0.71
C LYS A 188 20.39 -2.89 0.52
N THR A 189 19.72 -2.03 1.29
CA THR A 189 19.93 -0.57 1.17
C THR A 189 21.31 -0.14 1.66
N VAL A 190 21.81 -0.73 2.75
CA VAL A 190 23.17 -0.50 3.27
C VAL A 190 24.24 -0.95 2.26
N GLU A 191 24.04 -2.12 1.66
CA GLU A 191 24.95 -2.66 0.64
C GLU A 191 24.95 -1.80 -0.63
N ARG A 192 23.78 -1.60 -1.25
CA ARG A 192 23.63 -0.92 -2.55
C ARG A 192 24.07 0.54 -2.51
N SER A 193 23.86 1.22 -1.38
CA SER A 193 24.30 2.61 -1.21
C SER A 193 25.79 2.77 -0.94
N GLY A 194 26.52 1.67 -0.68
CA GLY A 194 27.91 1.72 -0.22
C GLY A 194 28.04 2.36 1.17
N TRP A 195 27.03 2.19 2.04
CA TRP A 195 26.92 2.87 3.33
C TRP A 195 28.20 2.77 4.17
N LYS A 196 28.75 1.55 4.32
CA LYS A 196 29.94 1.29 5.16
C LYS A 196 31.19 2.06 4.68
N GLN A 197 31.31 2.24 3.37
CA GLN A 197 32.44 2.93 2.76
C GLN A 197 32.26 4.46 2.76
N ARG A 198 31.01 4.95 2.79
CA ARG A 198 30.68 6.36 2.49
C ARG A 198 30.17 7.15 3.70
N LYS A 199 29.45 6.52 4.64
CA LYS A 199 28.83 7.23 5.77
C LYS A 199 29.89 7.95 6.60
N GLY A 200 29.67 9.24 6.87
CA GLY A 200 30.61 10.10 7.60
C GLY A 200 31.94 10.40 6.87
N LYS A 201 32.07 10.01 5.60
CA LYS A 201 33.28 10.18 4.76
C LYS A 201 33.02 10.97 3.48
N LEU A 202 31.81 11.49 3.32
CA LEU A 202 31.45 12.33 2.17
C LEU A 202 32.03 13.75 2.33
N PRO A 203 32.20 14.48 1.21
CA PRO A 203 32.60 15.88 1.26
C PRO A 203 31.65 16.72 2.11
N ARG A 204 32.15 17.82 2.66
CA ARG A 204 31.34 18.81 3.39
C ARG A 204 30.11 19.21 2.58
N GLY A 205 28.96 19.31 3.25
CA GLY A 205 27.69 19.65 2.61
C GLY A 205 27.01 18.49 1.92
N ARG A 206 27.58 17.26 1.93
CA ARG A 206 26.95 16.04 1.39
C ARG A 206 26.81 14.98 2.48
N GLY A 207 25.67 14.29 2.51
CA GLY A 207 25.38 13.34 3.59
C GLY A 207 24.51 12.16 3.17
N LEU A 208 24.56 11.10 3.98
CA LEU A 208 23.73 9.90 3.86
C LEU A 208 22.87 9.73 5.12
N GLY A 209 21.60 9.38 4.91
CA GLY A 209 20.65 9.11 5.99
C GLY A 209 19.83 7.87 5.72
N ILE A 210 19.65 7.05 6.75
CA ILE A 210 18.83 5.84 6.69
C ILE A 210 17.57 6.00 7.54
N ALA A 211 16.46 5.43 7.08
CA ALA A 211 15.25 5.26 7.86
C ALA A 211 14.43 4.06 7.41
N CYS A 212 13.53 3.59 8.28
CA CYS A 212 12.64 2.48 8.01
C CYS A 212 11.17 2.86 8.17
N SER A 213 10.30 2.10 7.50
CA SER A 213 8.85 2.26 7.61
C SER A 213 8.13 0.94 7.33
N HIS A 214 6.85 0.90 7.65
CA HIS A 214 5.97 -0.22 7.34
C HIS A 214 4.54 0.28 7.22
N TYR A 215 3.67 -0.53 6.60
CA TYR A 215 2.25 -0.20 6.52
C TYR A 215 1.37 -1.44 6.37
N VAL A 216 0.06 -1.26 6.56
CA VAL A 216 -0.93 -2.35 6.46
C VAL A 216 -1.13 -2.80 5.02
N SER A 217 -1.31 -4.11 4.80
CA SER A 217 -1.88 -4.69 3.58
C SER A 217 -3.40 -4.85 3.72
N GLY A 218 -4.08 -3.72 3.95
CA GLY A 218 -5.53 -3.65 4.20
C GLY A 218 -5.93 -3.70 5.66
N ALA A 219 -6.85 -2.83 6.07
CA ALA A 219 -7.42 -2.89 7.40
C ALA A 219 -8.16 -4.23 7.61
N ALA A 220 -7.83 -4.94 8.70
CA ALA A 220 -8.43 -6.23 9.01
C ALA A 220 -9.92 -6.13 9.36
N ASN A 221 -10.36 -4.97 9.84
CA ASN A 221 -11.74 -4.65 10.15
C ASN A 221 -12.36 -3.84 9.01
N SER A 222 -13.57 -4.23 8.59
CA SER A 222 -14.32 -3.51 7.56
C SER A 222 -14.74 -2.13 8.05
N ILE A 223 -14.71 -1.14 7.15
CA ILE A 223 -15.27 0.19 7.39
C ILE A 223 -16.81 0.11 7.57
N ILE A 224 -17.45 -0.84 6.90
CA ILE A 224 -18.86 -1.19 7.07
C ILE A 224 -18.92 -2.39 8.01
N ARG A 225 -19.27 -2.16 9.29
CA ARG A 225 -19.34 -3.21 10.31
C ARG A 225 -20.37 -4.28 9.92
N SER A 226 -19.87 -5.38 9.37
CA SER A 226 -20.66 -6.53 8.96
C SER A 226 -19.76 -7.76 8.89
N ASP A 227 -20.36 -8.94 8.89
CA ASP A 227 -19.66 -10.21 8.66
C ASP A 227 -19.49 -10.53 7.16
N MET A 228 -19.85 -9.59 6.29
CA MET A 228 -19.71 -9.75 4.85
C MET A 228 -18.23 -9.82 4.43
N PRO A 229 -17.93 -10.52 3.33
CA PRO A 229 -16.61 -10.44 2.70
C PRO A 229 -16.19 -9.00 2.42
N HIS A 230 -14.88 -8.73 2.52
CA HIS A 230 -14.34 -7.41 2.21
C HIS A 230 -14.17 -7.20 0.71
N SER A 231 -13.87 -8.26 -0.03
CA SER A 231 -13.83 -8.29 -1.49
C SER A 231 -14.48 -9.57 -2.00
N THR A 232 -15.19 -9.46 -3.11
CA THR A 232 -15.74 -10.58 -3.87
C THR A 232 -15.38 -10.39 -5.34
N VAL A 233 -15.11 -11.49 -6.04
CA VAL A 233 -14.80 -11.52 -7.47
C VAL A 233 -15.61 -12.64 -8.12
N ASN A 234 -16.25 -12.35 -9.25
CA ASN A 234 -16.90 -13.35 -10.09
C ASN A 234 -16.09 -13.54 -11.36
N ILE A 235 -15.95 -14.78 -11.82
CA ILE A 235 -15.34 -15.10 -13.10
C ILE A 235 -16.37 -15.87 -13.94
N LYS A 236 -16.46 -15.51 -15.22
CA LYS A 236 -17.25 -16.22 -16.23
C LYS A 236 -16.33 -16.68 -17.36
N ILE A 237 -16.49 -17.93 -17.79
CA ILE A 237 -15.85 -18.46 -19.01
C ILE A 237 -16.93 -19.03 -19.92
N ASP A 238 -16.86 -18.68 -21.21
CA ASP A 238 -17.78 -19.17 -22.25
C ASP A 238 -17.05 -20.04 -23.29
N ARG A 239 -17.77 -20.51 -24.31
CA ARG A 239 -17.31 -21.53 -25.27
C ARG A 239 -16.02 -21.17 -26.03
N ASP A 240 -15.74 -19.89 -26.20
CA ASP A 240 -14.53 -19.37 -26.86
C ASP A 240 -13.28 -19.42 -25.96
N GLY A 241 -13.42 -19.88 -24.71
CA GLY A 241 -12.36 -19.90 -23.71
C GLY A 241 -11.97 -18.52 -23.21
N GLY A 242 -12.74 -17.47 -23.53
CA GLY A 242 -12.55 -16.13 -23.01
C GLY A 242 -12.93 -16.06 -21.53
N VAL A 243 -12.11 -15.38 -20.72
CA VAL A 243 -12.29 -15.28 -19.27
C VAL A 243 -12.67 -13.85 -18.90
N VAL A 244 -13.89 -13.64 -18.41
CA VAL A 244 -14.33 -12.34 -17.92
C VAL A 244 -14.31 -12.32 -16.41
N VAL A 245 -13.54 -11.41 -15.83
CA VAL A 245 -13.44 -11.21 -14.38
C VAL A 245 -14.20 -9.95 -13.99
N TYR A 246 -15.19 -10.11 -13.12
CA TYR A 246 -16.01 -9.05 -12.56
C TYR A 246 -15.54 -8.73 -11.14
N THR A 247 -15.06 -7.50 -10.92
CA THR A 247 -14.50 -7.05 -9.64
C THR A 247 -15.04 -5.68 -9.25
N GLY A 248 -15.38 -5.48 -7.98
CA GLY A 248 -15.75 -4.15 -7.46
C GLY A 248 -14.54 -3.25 -7.21
N ALA A 249 -13.32 -3.79 -7.25
CA ALA A 249 -12.10 -3.06 -6.94
C ALA A 249 -11.91 -1.84 -7.84
N SER A 250 -11.38 -0.76 -7.28
CA SER A 250 -11.26 0.52 -7.99
C SER A 250 -9.83 0.75 -8.49
N GLU A 251 -9.65 0.71 -9.80
CA GLU A 251 -8.40 1.10 -10.44
C GLU A 251 -8.23 2.62 -10.49
N ILE A 252 -7.11 3.12 -9.96
CA ILE A 252 -6.76 4.54 -9.82
C ILE A 252 -5.34 4.87 -10.34
N GLY A 253 -4.72 3.96 -11.09
CA GLY A 253 -3.36 4.05 -11.62
C GLY A 253 -2.36 3.11 -10.93
N GLN A 254 -2.78 2.32 -9.93
CA GLN A 254 -1.94 1.38 -9.21
C GLN A 254 -1.79 0.00 -9.86
N GLY A 255 -2.61 -0.33 -10.87
CA GLY A 255 -2.52 -1.59 -11.61
C GLY A 255 -3.29 -2.77 -11.00
N SER A 256 -4.33 -2.52 -10.21
CA SER A 256 -5.22 -3.55 -9.65
C SER A 256 -5.97 -4.36 -10.70
N ASP A 257 -6.41 -3.76 -11.82
CA ASP A 257 -7.04 -4.51 -12.93
C ASP A 257 -6.04 -5.50 -13.54
N THR A 258 -4.79 -5.06 -13.76
CA THR A 258 -3.69 -5.91 -14.23
C THR A 258 -3.37 -7.01 -13.24
N MET A 259 -3.29 -6.69 -11.94
CA MET A 259 -3.04 -7.66 -10.87
C MET A 259 -4.11 -8.75 -10.84
N THR A 260 -5.39 -8.37 -10.89
CA THR A 260 -6.51 -9.31 -10.95
C THR A 260 -6.43 -10.18 -12.21
N ALA A 261 -6.09 -9.61 -13.36
CA ALA A 261 -5.93 -10.36 -14.60
C ALA A 261 -4.78 -11.39 -14.50
N GLN A 262 -3.63 -10.98 -13.95
CA GLN A 262 -2.47 -11.86 -13.74
C GLN A 262 -2.78 -13.00 -12.79
N VAL A 263 -3.47 -12.71 -11.67
CA VAL A 263 -3.86 -13.75 -10.72
C VAL A 263 -4.81 -14.76 -11.37
N ALA A 264 -5.83 -14.31 -12.10
CA ALA A 264 -6.75 -15.20 -12.80
C ALA A 264 -6.03 -16.05 -13.86
N ALA A 265 -5.18 -15.43 -14.69
CA ALA A 265 -4.45 -16.10 -15.76
C ALA A 265 -3.50 -17.18 -15.22
N GLU A 266 -2.70 -16.83 -14.20
CA GLU A 266 -1.76 -17.75 -13.55
C GLU A 266 -2.50 -18.93 -12.91
N THR A 267 -3.57 -18.65 -12.16
CA THR A 267 -4.36 -19.72 -11.53
C THR A 267 -4.97 -20.65 -12.58
N LEU A 268 -5.53 -20.12 -13.68
CA LEU A 268 -6.16 -20.92 -14.74
C LEU A 268 -5.13 -21.58 -15.68
N GLY A 269 -3.87 -21.17 -15.66
CA GLY A 269 -2.82 -21.64 -16.58
C GLY A 269 -3.05 -21.22 -18.03
N CYS A 270 -3.70 -20.08 -18.24
CA CYS A 270 -4.05 -19.53 -19.55
C CYS A 270 -3.31 -18.21 -19.83
N SER A 271 -3.29 -17.76 -21.08
CA SER A 271 -2.63 -16.50 -21.43
C SER A 271 -3.41 -15.29 -20.93
N LEU A 272 -2.67 -14.23 -20.56
CA LEU A 272 -3.25 -12.97 -20.10
C LEU A 272 -4.21 -12.34 -21.14
N GLY A 273 -3.96 -12.55 -22.44
CA GLY A 273 -4.80 -12.06 -23.53
C GLY A 273 -6.22 -12.65 -23.56
N ARG A 274 -6.46 -13.76 -22.85
CA ARG A 274 -7.82 -14.31 -22.67
C ARG A 274 -8.63 -13.59 -21.60
N ILE A 275 -7.98 -12.81 -20.75
CA ILE A 275 -8.62 -12.17 -19.59
C ILE A 275 -9.19 -10.81 -19.97
N LYS A 276 -10.46 -10.58 -19.63
CA LYS A 276 -11.14 -9.28 -19.71
C LYS A 276 -11.60 -8.87 -18.32
N ILE A 277 -11.31 -7.64 -17.92
CA ILE A 277 -11.75 -7.10 -16.63
C ILE A 277 -12.99 -6.23 -16.83
N VAL A 278 -14.02 -6.48 -16.01
CA VAL A 278 -15.16 -5.59 -15.81
C VAL A 278 -15.09 -5.12 -14.37
N ALA A 279 -14.83 -3.82 -14.16
CA ALA A 279 -14.53 -3.26 -12.86
C ALA A 279 -15.50 -2.14 -12.42
N ALA A 280 -15.80 -2.10 -11.13
CA ALA A 280 -16.38 -0.97 -10.42
C ALA A 280 -17.67 -0.39 -11.02
N ASP A 281 -18.61 -1.28 -11.34
CA ASP A 281 -19.98 -0.98 -11.76
C ASP A 281 -20.95 -1.72 -10.85
N THR A 282 -21.73 -1.00 -10.05
CA THR A 282 -22.58 -1.61 -9.00
C THR A 282 -23.68 -2.51 -9.53
N ASP A 283 -24.03 -2.43 -10.82
CA ASP A 283 -25.04 -3.30 -11.43
C ASP A 283 -24.43 -4.61 -11.98
N LEU A 284 -23.13 -4.60 -12.30
CA LEU A 284 -22.46 -5.70 -13.00
C LEU A 284 -21.47 -6.46 -12.11
N THR A 285 -20.87 -5.76 -11.15
CA THR A 285 -19.74 -6.26 -10.36
C THR A 285 -20.15 -6.46 -8.90
N PRO A 286 -19.59 -7.49 -8.22
CA PRO A 286 -19.82 -7.67 -6.80
C PRO A 286 -19.25 -6.51 -5.99
N ILE A 287 -19.75 -6.34 -4.76
CA ILE A 287 -19.30 -5.27 -3.88
C ILE A 287 -17.80 -5.43 -3.52
N ASP A 288 -17.09 -4.31 -3.54
CA ASP A 288 -15.79 -4.14 -2.92
C ASP A 288 -15.84 -2.90 -2.05
N ILE A 289 -15.20 -2.93 -0.88
CA ILE A 289 -15.26 -1.81 0.07
C ILE A 289 -14.40 -0.61 -0.35
N GLY A 290 -13.64 -0.71 -1.44
CA GLY A 290 -12.91 0.38 -2.06
C GLY A 290 -11.39 0.18 -2.06
N SER A 291 -10.70 1.05 -2.78
CA SER A 291 -9.24 1.07 -2.91
C SER A 291 -8.60 2.01 -1.88
N TYR A 292 -8.49 1.53 -0.64
CA TYR A 292 -7.89 2.26 0.49
C TYR A 292 -7.03 1.34 1.37
N SER A 293 -6.16 1.92 2.21
CA SER A 293 -5.28 1.17 3.13
C SER A 293 -4.52 0.02 2.45
N SER A 294 -4.10 0.21 1.19
CA SER A 294 -3.33 -0.79 0.46
C SER A 294 -3.95 -2.21 0.38
N ARG A 295 -5.28 -2.31 0.44
CA ARG A 295 -5.96 -3.61 0.59
C ARG A 295 -6.13 -4.43 -0.69
N VAL A 296 -6.13 -3.80 -1.86
CA VAL A 296 -6.70 -4.39 -3.08
C VAL A 296 -5.94 -5.63 -3.52
N THR A 297 -4.61 -5.57 -3.60
CA THR A 297 -3.78 -6.73 -3.95
C THR A 297 -4.06 -7.91 -3.02
N PHE A 298 -4.08 -7.67 -1.71
CA PHE A 298 -4.27 -8.73 -0.73
C PHE A 298 -5.69 -9.32 -0.77
N MET A 299 -6.72 -8.47 -0.76
CA MET A 299 -8.11 -8.91 -0.60
C MET A 299 -8.75 -9.30 -1.92
N ALA A 300 -8.70 -8.44 -2.94
CA ALA A 300 -9.24 -8.75 -4.26
C ALA A 300 -8.38 -9.80 -5.00
N GLY A 301 -7.06 -9.83 -4.78
CA GLY A 301 -6.20 -10.89 -5.29
C GLY A 301 -6.55 -12.26 -4.71
N ASN A 302 -6.71 -12.39 -3.39
CA ASN A 302 -7.17 -13.64 -2.78
C ASN A 302 -8.59 -14.05 -3.21
N ALA A 303 -9.50 -13.07 -3.36
CA ALA A 303 -10.84 -13.35 -3.91
C ALA A 303 -10.76 -13.85 -5.36
N THR A 304 -9.89 -13.27 -6.19
CA THR A 304 -9.65 -13.70 -7.57
C THR A 304 -9.08 -15.12 -7.62
N LEU A 305 -8.05 -15.40 -6.81
CA LEU A 305 -7.43 -16.72 -6.69
C LEU A 305 -8.48 -17.79 -6.38
N ARG A 306 -9.34 -17.55 -5.38
CA ARG A 306 -10.42 -18.48 -4.99
C ARG A 306 -11.46 -18.68 -6.10
N ALA A 307 -11.85 -17.61 -6.80
CA ALA A 307 -12.79 -17.70 -7.92
C ALA A 307 -12.21 -18.53 -9.07
N ALA A 308 -10.94 -18.29 -9.42
CA ALA A 308 -10.24 -18.98 -10.48
C ALA A 308 -9.98 -20.46 -10.13
N GLU A 309 -9.60 -20.76 -8.88
CA GLU A 309 -9.45 -22.15 -8.40
C GLU A 309 -10.76 -22.93 -8.48
N GLN A 310 -11.90 -22.30 -8.16
CA GLN A 310 -13.21 -22.94 -8.26
C GLN A 310 -13.53 -23.35 -9.70
N ILE A 311 -13.27 -22.47 -10.68
CA ILE A 311 -13.49 -22.78 -12.10
C ILE A 311 -12.48 -23.80 -12.60
N LYS A 312 -11.20 -23.66 -12.22
CA LYS A 312 -10.14 -24.61 -12.60
C LYS A 312 -10.51 -26.04 -12.20
N LYS A 313 -11.10 -26.24 -11.02
CA LYS A 313 -11.59 -27.57 -10.58
C LYS A 313 -12.64 -28.14 -11.53
N GLN A 314 -13.58 -27.33 -12.00
CA GLN A 314 -14.61 -27.78 -12.96
C GLN A 314 -13.96 -28.19 -14.29
N ILE A 315 -13.03 -27.37 -14.79
CA ILE A 315 -12.28 -27.66 -16.03
C ILE A 315 -11.44 -28.94 -15.87
N ALA A 316 -10.74 -29.08 -14.74
CA ALA A 316 -9.86 -30.21 -14.48
C ALA A 316 -10.62 -31.53 -14.39
N VAL A 317 -11.79 -31.56 -13.74
CA VAL A 317 -12.65 -32.76 -13.69
C VAL A 317 -13.10 -33.20 -15.08
N ALA A 318 -13.48 -32.25 -15.93
CA ALA A 318 -13.92 -32.56 -17.30
C ALA A 318 -12.76 -33.01 -18.20
N ALA A 319 -11.61 -32.33 -18.11
CA ALA A 319 -10.40 -32.69 -18.84
C ALA A 319 -9.89 -34.09 -18.42
N ALA A 320 -9.84 -34.38 -17.12
CA ALA A 320 -9.43 -35.67 -16.56
C ALA A 320 -10.27 -36.83 -17.10
N ARG A 321 -11.61 -36.64 -17.21
CA ARG A 321 -12.51 -37.64 -17.81
C ARG A 321 -12.21 -37.88 -19.28
N LYS A 322 -11.97 -36.84 -20.06
CA LYS A 322 -11.62 -36.98 -21.49
C LYS A 322 -10.24 -37.59 -21.72
N MET A 323 -9.30 -37.34 -20.83
CA MET A 323 -7.92 -37.83 -20.92
C MET A 323 -7.72 -39.19 -20.22
N ASN A 324 -8.76 -39.69 -19.54
CA ASN A 324 -8.73 -40.90 -18.74
C ASN A 324 -7.56 -40.94 -17.74
N CYS A 325 -7.38 -39.86 -16.99
CA CYS A 325 -6.34 -39.74 -15.96
C CYS A 325 -6.89 -39.13 -14.67
N PRO A 326 -6.18 -39.26 -13.54
CA PRO A 326 -6.50 -38.54 -12.31
C PRO A 326 -6.38 -37.00 -12.47
N VAL A 327 -7.17 -36.23 -11.72
CA VAL A 327 -7.19 -34.76 -11.78
C VAL A 327 -5.85 -34.18 -11.32
N GLU A 328 -5.24 -34.80 -10.33
CA GLU A 328 -3.95 -34.47 -9.74
C GLU A 328 -2.77 -34.67 -10.70
N GLU A 329 -2.96 -35.41 -11.80
CA GLU A 329 -1.97 -35.56 -12.87
C GLU A 329 -2.03 -34.42 -13.90
N LEU A 330 -3.05 -33.56 -13.85
CA LEU A 330 -3.19 -32.47 -14.82
C LEU A 330 -2.33 -31.26 -14.46
N ILE A 331 -1.69 -30.70 -15.48
CA ILE A 331 -0.99 -29.43 -15.47
C ILE A 331 -1.74 -28.48 -16.39
N PHE A 332 -1.98 -27.26 -15.92
CA PHE A 332 -2.54 -26.16 -16.72
C PHE A 332 -1.41 -25.15 -16.92
N ARG A 333 -0.98 -24.94 -18.16
CA ARG A 333 0.11 -24.01 -18.46
C ARG A 333 0.05 -23.56 -19.92
N ASN A 334 0.29 -22.28 -20.17
CA ASN A 334 0.42 -21.71 -21.51
C ASN A 334 -0.73 -22.10 -22.45
N ASP A 335 -1.98 -22.00 -21.96
CA ASP A 335 -3.19 -22.38 -22.70
C ASP A 335 -3.29 -23.87 -23.06
N VAL A 336 -2.58 -24.75 -22.34
CA VAL A 336 -2.63 -26.20 -22.53
C VAL A 336 -2.92 -26.88 -21.20
N VAL A 337 -3.77 -27.92 -21.27
CA VAL A 337 -4.01 -28.88 -20.18
C VAL A 337 -3.36 -30.20 -20.57
N SER A 338 -2.36 -30.64 -19.83
CA SER A 338 -1.59 -31.86 -20.13
C SER A 338 -1.39 -32.74 -18.89
N ARG A 339 -1.08 -34.01 -19.09
CA ARG A 339 -0.64 -34.88 -17.99
C ARG A 339 0.80 -34.54 -17.58
N LYS A 340 1.18 -34.79 -16.32
CA LYS A 340 2.54 -34.57 -15.77
C LYS A 340 3.64 -35.35 -16.50
N ASP A 341 3.31 -36.49 -17.09
CA ASP A 341 4.21 -37.42 -17.79
C ASP A 341 4.33 -37.14 -19.30
N ALA A 342 3.47 -36.27 -19.85
CA ALA A 342 3.56 -35.87 -21.25
C ALA A 342 4.74 -34.89 -21.42
N SER A 343 5.72 -35.23 -22.27
CA SER A 343 6.70 -34.25 -22.74
C SER A 343 5.94 -33.06 -23.29
N VAL A 344 6.06 -31.91 -22.63
CA VAL A 344 5.35 -30.68 -23.03
C VAL A 344 5.72 -30.39 -24.48
N ALA A 345 4.80 -30.66 -25.40
CA ALA A 345 4.94 -30.19 -26.77
C ALA A 345 5.09 -28.68 -26.66
N ARG A 346 6.19 -28.14 -27.22
CA ARG A 346 6.52 -26.72 -27.21
C ARG A 346 5.24 -25.93 -27.55
N ALA A 347 4.89 -24.96 -26.70
CA ALA A 347 3.79 -24.05 -26.99
C ALA A 347 4.01 -23.44 -28.39
N PRO A 348 3.00 -23.43 -29.28
CA PRO A 348 3.17 -22.86 -30.61
C PRO A 348 3.65 -21.41 -30.48
N SER A 349 4.71 -21.10 -31.20
CA SER A 349 5.28 -19.76 -31.21
C SER A 349 4.30 -18.76 -31.84
N PRO A 350 4.43 -17.45 -31.60
CA PRO A 350 3.67 -16.44 -32.34
C PRO A 350 3.82 -16.58 -33.87
N ALA A 351 4.94 -17.13 -34.35
CA ALA A 351 5.14 -17.44 -35.77
C ALA A 351 4.32 -18.66 -36.24
N ASP A 352 4.17 -19.68 -35.39
CA ASP A 352 3.39 -20.90 -35.68
C ASP A 352 1.87 -20.57 -35.77
N LEU A 353 1.44 -19.54 -35.04
CA LEU A 353 0.08 -18.99 -35.11
C LEU A 353 -0.12 -18.03 -36.29
N ALA A 354 0.95 -17.43 -36.80
CA ALA A 354 0.91 -16.56 -37.99
C ALA A 354 0.87 -17.38 -39.30
N GLU A 355 1.55 -18.53 -39.36
CA GLU A 355 1.51 -19.44 -40.53
C GLU A 355 0.13 -20.07 -40.77
N ASN A 356 -0.74 -20.12 -39.75
CA ASN A 356 -2.09 -20.67 -39.84
C ASN A 356 -3.21 -19.61 -39.95
N GLN A 357 -2.88 -18.36 -40.29
CA GLN A 357 -3.92 -17.39 -40.67
C GLN A 357 -4.41 -17.71 -42.09
N PRO A 358 -5.71 -18.04 -42.29
CA PRO A 358 -6.26 -18.12 -43.64
C PRO A 358 -6.13 -16.75 -44.30
N THR A 359 -5.36 -16.67 -45.39
CA THR A 359 -5.28 -15.46 -46.20
C THR A 359 -6.65 -15.19 -46.80
N VAL A 360 -7.22 -14.03 -46.48
CA VAL A 360 -8.48 -13.57 -47.08
C VAL A 360 -8.19 -13.15 -48.52
N SER A 361 -8.13 -14.13 -49.42
CA SER A 361 -8.08 -13.91 -50.87
C SER A 361 -8.75 -15.04 -51.66
N GLY A 362 -9.77 -15.68 -51.08
CA GLY A 362 -10.67 -16.59 -51.78
C GLY A 362 -12.06 -16.00 -51.86
N HIS A 363 -12.62 -15.88 -53.06
CA HIS A 363 -14.05 -15.63 -53.28
C HIS A 363 -14.87 -16.61 -52.44
N VAL A 364 -15.74 -16.11 -51.56
CA VAL A 364 -16.68 -16.94 -50.81
C VAL A 364 -18.00 -16.89 -51.58
N ASP A 365 -18.23 -17.91 -52.42
CA ASP A 365 -19.59 -18.17 -52.91
C ASP A 365 -20.49 -18.47 -51.71
N GLY A 366 -21.58 -17.71 -51.64
CA GLY A 366 -22.49 -17.71 -50.49
C GLY A 366 -23.05 -19.10 -50.19
N GLN A 367 -22.55 -19.72 -49.12
CA GLN A 367 -23.28 -20.75 -48.40
C GLN A 367 -23.72 -20.22 -47.05
N ILE A 368 -25.01 -19.93 -46.96
CA ILE A 368 -25.73 -19.84 -45.69
C ILE A 368 -25.67 -21.23 -45.06
N LEU A 369 -24.76 -21.44 -44.10
CA LEU A 369 -24.74 -22.65 -43.28
C LEU A 369 -25.83 -22.57 -42.20
N ARG A 370 -27.09 -22.69 -42.63
CA ARG A 370 -28.15 -23.29 -41.82
C ARG A 370 -28.07 -24.79 -42.03
N GLY A 371 -27.41 -25.49 -41.11
CA GLY A 371 -27.31 -26.95 -41.19
C GLY A 371 -26.74 -27.51 -39.90
N SER A 372 -27.62 -28.13 -39.12
CA SER A 372 -27.30 -29.09 -38.08
C SER A 372 -26.47 -30.25 -38.65
N LEU A 373 -25.17 -30.04 -38.81
CA LEU A 373 -24.20 -31.11 -38.98
C LEU A 373 -23.91 -31.66 -37.59
N GLN A 374 -24.61 -32.73 -37.22
CA GLN A 374 -24.07 -33.70 -36.28
C GLN A 374 -22.75 -34.21 -36.87
N GLN A 375 -21.64 -33.52 -36.58
CA GLN A 375 -20.32 -34.12 -36.69
C GLN A 375 -20.33 -35.31 -35.74
N LYS A 376 -20.35 -36.53 -36.30
CA LYS A 376 -19.98 -37.72 -35.55
C LYS A 376 -18.59 -37.46 -34.97
N ARG A 377 -18.50 -37.25 -33.65
CA ARG A 377 -17.22 -37.21 -32.93
C ARG A 377 -16.52 -38.53 -33.26
N LYS A 378 -15.44 -38.47 -34.04
CA LYS A 378 -14.48 -39.58 -34.08
C LYS A 378 -13.96 -39.71 -32.66
N ASP A 379 -14.10 -40.88 -32.04
CA ASP A 379 -13.38 -41.22 -30.81
C ASP A 379 -11.89 -41.27 -31.16
N GLU A 380 -11.25 -40.10 -31.16
CA GLU A 380 -9.82 -40.01 -30.95
C GLU A 380 -9.60 -40.53 -29.52
N GLY A 381 -8.87 -41.63 -29.38
CA GLY A 381 -8.58 -42.24 -28.07
C GLY A 381 -7.99 -41.24 -27.06
N PRO A 382 -7.72 -41.68 -25.81
CA PRO A 382 -7.34 -40.77 -24.73
C PRO A 382 -6.17 -39.86 -25.11
N LYS A 383 -6.43 -38.55 -25.21
CA LYS A 383 -5.42 -37.53 -25.53
C LYS A 383 -4.50 -37.32 -24.33
N THR A 384 -3.19 -37.16 -24.57
CA THR A 384 -2.19 -36.82 -23.53
C THR A 384 -2.15 -35.32 -23.19
N SER A 385 -2.74 -34.49 -24.06
CA SER A 385 -2.96 -33.05 -23.82
C SER A 385 -4.18 -32.55 -24.60
N MET A 386 -4.71 -31.39 -24.21
CA MET A 386 -5.72 -30.63 -24.95
C MET A 386 -5.50 -29.13 -24.75
N SER A 387 -6.00 -28.30 -25.65
CA SER A 387 -5.97 -26.86 -25.44
C SER A 387 -6.86 -26.45 -24.26
N PHE A 388 -6.60 -25.28 -23.68
CA PHE A 388 -7.43 -24.70 -22.64
C PHE A 388 -8.89 -24.53 -23.11
N GLU A 389 -9.08 -24.15 -24.38
CA GLU A 389 -10.41 -24.04 -24.99
C GLU A 389 -11.11 -25.41 -25.11
N GLU A 390 -10.41 -26.44 -25.56
CA GLU A 390 -10.96 -27.82 -25.61
C GLU A 390 -11.36 -28.31 -24.20
N ALA A 391 -10.56 -27.99 -23.18
CA ALA A 391 -10.86 -28.32 -21.79
C ALA A 391 -12.07 -27.54 -21.24
N VAL A 392 -12.18 -26.25 -21.58
CA VAL A 392 -13.35 -25.41 -21.24
C VAL A 392 -14.60 -25.95 -21.91
N VAL A 393 -14.57 -26.24 -23.21
CA VAL A 393 -15.69 -26.84 -23.94
C VAL A 393 -16.08 -28.18 -23.32
N ALA A 394 -15.10 -29.00 -22.95
CA ALA A 394 -15.35 -30.25 -22.24
C ALA A 394 -16.09 -30.04 -20.92
N ALA A 395 -15.78 -28.98 -20.16
CA ALA A 395 -16.47 -28.65 -18.92
C ALA A 395 -17.88 -28.07 -19.16
N ILE A 396 -18.04 -27.24 -20.19
CA ILE A 396 -19.34 -26.66 -20.56
C ILE A 396 -20.33 -27.75 -20.99
N ASP A 397 -19.86 -28.82 -21.65
CA ASP A 397 -20.69 -29.98 -22.00
C ASP A 397 -21.42 -30.57 -20.77
N PHE A 398 -20.86 -30.40 -19.55
CA PHE A 398 -21.47 -30.88 -18.30
C PHE A 398 -22.17 -29.79 -17.49
N HIS A 399 -21.68 -28.55 -17.53
CA HIS A 399 -22.06 -27.50 -16.58
C HIS A 399 -22.80 -26.30 -17.20
N GLY A 400 -22.86 -26.20 -18.53
CA GLY A 400 -23.22 -24.94 -19.19
C GLY A 400 -22.12 -23.90 -19.03
N ALA A 401 -22.45 -22.61 -19.14
CA ALA A 401 -21.47 -21.53 -18.96
C ALA A 401 -20.80 -21.62 -17.58
N LEU A 402 -19.46 -21.55 -17.55
CA LEU A 402 -18.71 -21.73 -16.31
C LEU A 402 -18.70 -20.42 -15.53
N THR A 403 -19.11 -20.49 -14.26
CA THR A 403 -19.03 -19.36 -13.34
C THR A 403 -18.38 -19.78 -12.03
N GLY A 404 -17.56 -18.89 -11.48
CA GLY A 404 -16.94 -19.04 -10.17
C GLY A 404 -17.01 -17.76 -9.38
N THR A 405 -17.16 -17.88 -8.07
CA THR A 405 -17.22 -16.76 -7.13
C THR A 405 -16.21 -17.01 -6.02
N GLY A 406 -15.31 -16.04 -5.84
CA GLY A 406 -14.35 -16.04 -4.75
C GLY A 406 -14.57 -14.83 -3.87
N SER A 407 -14.34 -15.01 -2.57
CA SER A 407 -14.53 -13.95 -1.58
C SER A 407 -13.44 -14.02 -0.53
N TYR A 408 -13.04 -12.87 0.00
CA TYR A 408 -12.04 -12.76 1.06
C TYR A 408 -12.47 -11.76 2.14
N ALA A 409 -12.31 -12.18 3.39
CA ALA A 409 -12.23 -11.31 4.54
C ALA A 409 -11.01 -11.74 5.37
N PRO A 410 -10.30 -10.80 6.00
CA PRO A 410 -9.24 -11.11 6.96
C PRO A 410 -9.74 -12.07 8.04
N PRO A 411 -8.95 -13.09 8.41
CA PRO A 411 -9.34 -14.07 9.41
C PRO A 411 -9.52 -13.41 10.78
N PRO A 412 -10.33 -13.99 11.70
CA PRO A 412 -10.56 -13.40 13.02
C PRO A 412 -9.28 -13.07 13.80
N ALA A 413 -8.25 -13.91 13.68
CA ALA A 413 -6.94 -13.70 14.32
C ALA A 413 -6.18 -12.45 13.81
N ALA A 414 -6.53 -11.91 12.64
CA ALA A 414 -5.95 -10.68 12.09
C ALA A 414 -6.69 -9.41 12.56
N ARG A 415 -7.85 -9.54 13.21
CA ARG A 415 -8.76 -8.40 13.52
C ARG A 415 -8.41 -7.63 14.80
N GLY A 416 -7.30 -7.99 15.45
CA GLY A 416 -6.82 -7.35 16.67
C GLY A 416 -7.54 -7.80 17.94
N GLY A 417 -7.28 -7.09 19.05
CA GLY A 417 -7.86 -7.38 20.36
C GLY A 417 -9.27 -6.79 20.59
N LYS A 418 -9.86 -7.06 21.77
CA LYS A 418 -11.19 -6.55 22.17
C LYS A 418 -11.16 -5.18 22.89
N HIS A 419 -10.01 -4.53 22.97
CA HIS A 419 -9.87 -3.25 23.69
C HIS A 419 -10.27 -2.05 22.81
N LYS A 420 -10.62 -0.91 23.43
CA LYS A 420 -10.93 0.33 22.70
C LYS A 420 -9.71 0.76 21.88
N GLY A 421 -9.92 1.09 20.60
CA GLY A 421 -8.85 1.46 19.67
C GLY A 421 -8.27 0.29 18.87
N ALA A 422 -8.49 -0.96 19.30
CA ALA A 422 -8.01 -2.15 18.60
C ALA A 422 -8.58 -2.34 17.19
N GLY A 423 -9.61 -1.58 16.80
CA GLY A 423 -10.22 -1.66 15.48
C GLY A 423 -9.33 -1.13 14.35
N VAL A 424 -8.32 -0.31 14.65
CA VAL A 424 -7.45 0.37 13.67
C VAL A 424 -6.00 -0.05 13.89
N GLY A 425 -5.30 -0.38 12.80
CA GLY A 425 -3.94 -0.93 12.84
C GLY A 425 -3.86 -2.41 12.50
N PRO A 426 -4.75 -3.30 12.98
CA PRO A 426 -4.73 -4.71 12.60
C PRO A 426 -4.92 -4.89 11.09
N SER A 427 -4.18 -5.86 10.55
CA SER A 427 -4.06 -6.14 9.12
C SER A 427 -3.74 -7.63 8.95
N PRO A 428 -4.14 -8.29 7.84
CA PRO A 428 -3.72 -9.66 7.57
C PRO A 428 -2.19 -9.79 7.41
N ALA A 429 -1.55 -8.76 6.84
CA ALA A 429 -0.10 -8.66 6.64
C ALA A 429 0.41 -7.19 6.68
N TYR A 430 1.72 -6.99 6.79
CA TYR A 430 2.36 -5.67 6.79
C TYR A 430 3.52 -5.65 5.80
N SER A 431 3.64 -4.60 4.97
CA SER A 431 4.82 -4.35 4.15
C SER A 431 5.89 -3.66 4.96
N TYR A 432 7.16 -3.80 4.56
CA TYR A 432 8.30 -3.20 5.26
C TYR A 432 9.20 -2.47 4.28
N SER A 433 9.84 -1.38 4.71
CA SER A 433 10.76 -0.63 3.87
C SER A 433 11.95 -0.13 4.66
N ALA A 434 13.10 -0.08 3.99
CA ALA A 434 14.25 0.70 4.41
C ALA A 434 14.68 1.58 3.24
N GLN A 435 15.12 2.80 3.54
CA GLN A 435 15.63 3.72 2.54
C GLN A 435 16.92 4.35 3.01
N VAL A 436 17.88 4.49 2.09
CA VAL A 436 19.04 5.37 2.25
C VAL A 436 18.87 6.54 1.27
N ALA A 437 18.89 7.76 1.78
CA ALA A 437 18.86 8.98 0.98
C ALA A 437 20.25 9.63 0.98
N GLU A 438 20.64 10.15 -0.18
CA GLU A 438 21.83 10.95 -0.36
C GLU A 438 21.47 12.38 -0.76
N VAL A 439 22.01 13.35 -0.02
CA VAL A 439 21.68 14.76 -0.21
C VAL A 439 22.92 15.63 -0.28
N THR A 440 22.79 16.78 -0.94
CA THR A 440 23.65 17.94 -0.70
C THR A 440 22.85 19.08 -0.10
N VAL A 441 23.50 19.90 0.72
CA VAL A 441 22.97 21.15 1.27
C VAL A 441 23.89 22.28 0.85
N ASP A 442 23.34 23.28 0.17
CA ASP A 442 24.01 24.56 -0.04
C ASP A 442 23.93 25.37 1.27
N GLU A 443 25.07 25.60 1.91
CA GLU A 443 25.13 26.30 3.21
C GLU A 443 24.83 27.81 3.11
N ASP A 444 24.94 28.41 1.91
CA ASP A 444 24.70 29.83 1.67
C ASP A 444 23.20 30.12 1.43
N THR A 445 22.51 29.20 0.74
CA THR A 445 21.08 29.36 0.39
C THR A 445 20.14 28.53 1.27
N GLY A 446 20.64 27.46 1.89
CA GLY A 446 19.86 26.45 2.58
C GLY A 446 19.20 25.42 1.65
N GLU A 447 19.43 25.49 0.33
CA GLU A 447 18.83 24.57 -0.62
C GLU A 447 19.31 23.13 -0.40
N VAL A 448 18.36 22.19 -0.41
CA VAL A 448 18.62 20.75 -0.26
C VAL A 448 18.33 20.05 -1.58
N THR A 449 19.33 19.38 -2.15
CA THR A 449 19.17 18.53 -3.33
C THR A 449 19.23 17.06 -2.91
N VAL A 450 18.21 16.28 -3.25
CA VAL A 450 18.23 14.82 -3.08
C VAL A 450 18.74 14.21 -4.37
N HIS A 451 19.92 13.58 -4.32
CA HIS A 451 20.56 13.03 -5.52
C HIS A 451 20.03 11.64 -5.84
N LYS A 452 20.02 10.77 -4.82
CA LYS A 452 19.66 9.37 -4.97
C LYS A 452 19.00 8.81 -3.73
N VAL A 453 18.02 7.94 -3.93
CA VAL A 453 17.39 7.14 -2.87
C VAL A 453 17.43 5.66 -3.24
N TRP A 454 18.08 4.85 -2.41
CA TRP A 454 17.99 3.39 -2.47
C TRP A 454 16.82 2.96 -1.61
N ALA A 455 15.77 2.40 -2.22
CA ALA A 455 14.52 2.11 -1.54
C ALA A 455 14.18 0.62 -1.62
N ALA A 456 14.52 -0.12 -0.56
CA ALA A 456 14.10 -1.51 -0.44
C ALA A 456 12.71 -1.62 0.16
N HIS A 457 11.87 -2.44 -0.45
CA HIS A 457 10.49 -2.64 -0.06
C HIS A 457 10.12 -4.12 -0.11
N ASP A 458 9.69 -4.63 1.05
CA ASP A 458 9.14 -5.96 1.22
C ASP A 458 7.65 -5.97 0.90
N CYS A 459 7.34 -6.40 -0.31
CA CYS A 459 5.97 -6.60 -0.80
C CYS A 459 5.54 -8.06 -0.74
N GLY A 460 6.21 -8.92 0.04
CA GLY A 460 6.00 -10.37 -0.10
C GLY A 460 6.33 -10.78 -1.53
N ARG A 461 5.47 -11.51 -2.22
CA ARG A 461 5.64 -11.78 -3.65
C ARG A 461 5.31 -10.56 -4.53
N ALA A 462 6.26 -10.13 -5.37
CA ALA A 462 6.02 -9.15 -6.42
C ALA A 462 5.24 -9.79 -7.59
N LEU A 463 3.92 -9.63 -7.60
CA LEU A 463 3.07 -10.13 -8.69
C LEU A 463 3.38 -9.49 -10.05
N ASN A 464 3.77 -8.22 -10.02
CA ASN A 464 4.21 -7.47 -11.19
C ASN A 464 5.39 -6.57 -10.78
N PRO A 465 6.65 -7.02 -10.97
CA PRO A 465 7.84 -6.29 -10.55
C PRO A 465 7.89 -4.85 -11.07
N VAL A 466 7.53 -4.63 -12.34
CA VAL A 466 7.51 -3.28 -12.96
C VAL A 466 6.53 -2.35 -12.25
N SER A 467 5.35 -2.86 -11.89
CA SER A 467 4.37 -2.06 -11.14
C SER A 467 4.82 -1.79 -9.70
N VAL A 468 5.45 -2.78 -9.06
CA VAL A 468 6.03 -2.63 -7.71
C VAL A 468 7.12 -1.56 -7.70
N GLU A 469 8.05 -1.61 -8.65
CA GLU A 469 9.10 -0.59 -8.82
C GLU A 469 8.50 0.81 -9.02
N GLY A 470 7.52 0.95 -9.91
CA GLY A 470 6.81 2.21 -10.13
C GLY A 470 6.11 2.75 -8.88
N GLN A 471 5.52 1.88 -8.06
CA GLN A 471 4.90 2.25 -6.78
C GLN A 471 5.92 2.68 -5.73
N ILE A 472 7.09 2.03 -5.67
CA ILE A 472 8.20 2.44 -4.79
C ILE A 472 8.70 3.83 -5.20
N ILE A 473 8.97 4.05 -6.49
CA ILE A 473 9.42 5.33 -7.03
C ILE A 473 8.41 6.44 -6.70
N GLY A 474 7.12 6.22 -6.97
CA GLY A 474 6.08 7.21 -6.67
C GLY A 474 5.89 7.47 -5.17
N SER A 475 6.21 6.50 -4.31
CA SER A 475 6.19 6.69 -2.85
C SER A 475 7.33 7.57 -2.37
N VAL A 476 8.54 7.33 -2.89
CA VAL A 476 9.72 8.16 -2.60
C VAL A 476 9.48 9.59 -3.08
N TRP A 477 8.99 9.76 -4.31
CA TRP A 477 8.69 11.08 -4.86
C TRP A 477 7.69 11.87 -4.01
N MET A 478 6.59 11.24 -3.58
CA MET A 478 5.60 11.90 -2.71
C MET A 478 6.16 12.20 -1.30
N GLY A 479 6.97 11.29 -0.76
CA GLY A 479 7.66 11.51 0.52
C GLY A 479 8.66 12.66 0.44
N MET A 480 9.37 12.81 -0.68
CA MET A 480 10.28 13.92 -0.93
C MET A 480 9.53 15.26 -1.04
N GLY A 481 8.38 15.30 -1.73
CA GLY A 481 7.55 16.50 -1.80
C GLY A 481 7.19 17.02 -0.41
N GLN A 482 6.67 16.13 0.46
CA GLN A 482 6.39 16.47 1.85
C GLN A 482 7.66 16.84 2.65
N ALA A 483 8.80 16.23 2.33
CA ALA A 483 10.05 16.50 3.03
C ALA A 483 10.64 17.88 2.69
N LEU A 484 10.49 18.39 1.46
CA LEU A 484 11.26 19.55 1.00
C LEU A 484 10.44 20.80 0.72
N THR A 485 9.23 20.66 0.15
CA THR A 485 8.56 21.80 -0.51
C THR A 485 7.06 21.90 -0.27
N GLU A 486 6.35 20.79 -0.02
CA GLU A 486 4.90 20.77 0.06
C GLU A 486 4.38 21.23 1.43
N GLU A 487 3.78 22.42 1.46
CA GLU A 487 3.14 22.98 2.65
C GLU A 487 1.88 23.75 2.28
N MET A 488 0.82 23.63 3.07
CA MET A 488 -0.36 24.50 2.97
C MET A 488 -0.19 25.68 3.92
N VAL A 489 -0.18 26.88 3.35
CA VAL A 489 0.02 28.13 4.09
C VAL A 489 -1.34 28.72 4.43
N TRP A 490 -1.60 28.94 5.72
CA TRP A 490 -2.84 29.52 6.20
C TRP A 490 -2.60 30.93 6.73
N LYS A 491 -3.61 31.80 6.58
CA LYS A 491 -3.67 33.11 7.23
C LYS A 491 -5.13 33.45 7.53
N ASP A 492 -5.45 33.73 8.79
CA ASP A 492 -6.82 34.07 9.23
C ASP A 492 -7.89 33.07 8.75
N GLY A 493 -7.53 31.77 8.71
CA GLY A 493 -8.41 30.69 8.24
C GLY A 493 -8.47 30.50 6.72
N MET A 494 -7.83 31.38 5.94
CA MET A 494 -7.77 31.29 4.48
C MET A 494 -6.53 30.51 4.02
N LEU A 495 -6.70 29.67 3.00
CA LEU A 495 -5.58 29.00 2.32
C LEU A 495 -4.94 29.98 1.35
N MET A 496 -3.66 30.28 1.55
CA MET A 496 -2.94 31.32 0.81
C MET A 496 -2.30 30.81 -0.48
N ASN A 497 -2.15 29.48 -0.62
CA ASN A 497 -1.53 28.84 -1.78
C ASN A 497 -2.38 27.70 -2.40
N PRO A 498 -3.66 27.92 -2.77
CA PRO A 498 -4.53 26.87 -3.31
C PRO A 498 -4.29 26.59 -4.80
N GLY A 499 -3.03 26.43 -5.20
CA GLY A 499 -2.60 26.27 -6.59
C GLY A 499 -1.31 25.46 -6.68
N LEU A 500 -1.02 24.88 -7.86
CA LEU A 500 0.18 24.04 -8.06
C LEU A 500 1.47 24.85 -8.30
N LEU A 501 1.38 26.18 -8.36
CA LEU A 501 2.56 27.04 -8.44
C LEU A 501 3.09 27.34 -7.02
N GLU A 502 2.21 27.71 -6.11
CA GLU A 502 2.54 28.11 -4.74
C GLU A 502 2.53 26.92 -3.75
N TYR A 503 1.67 25.91 -3.97
CA TYR A 503 1.83 24.59 -3.36
C TYR A 503 2.80 23.79 -4.23
N ARG A 504 4.08 23.83 -3.87
CA ARG A 504 5.18 23.33 -4.69
C ARG A 504 5.32 21.82 -4.61
N SER A 505 4.50 21.10 -5.38
CA SER A 505 4.80 19.70 -5.67
C SER A 505 6.09 19.60 -6.51
N PRO A 506 6.97 18.62 -6.26
CA PRO A 506 8.23 18.50 -7.00
C PRO A 506 7.99 18.38 -8.51
N SER A 507 8.88 18.95 -9.32
CA SER A 507 8.90 18.70 -10.77
C SER A 507 9.81 17.53 -11.10
N SER A 508 9.94 17.21 -12.40
CA SER A 508 10.91 16.21 -12.86
C SER A 508 12.37 16.66 -12.68
N VAL A 509 12.62 17.96 -12.52
CA VAL A 509 13.99 18.50 -12.37
C VAL A 509 14.54 18.22 -10.98
N GLU A 510 13.72 18.37 -9.93
CA GLU A 510 14.13 18.11 -8.54
C GLU A 510 13.96 16.63 -8.16
N SER A 511 13.38 15.81 -9.04
CA SER A 511 13.15 14.39 -8.78
C SER A 511 14.48 13.62 -8.67
N PRO A 512 14.68 12.80 -7.63
CA PRO A 512 15.93 12.11 -7.41
C PRO A 512 16.02 10.87 -8.29
N GLU A 513 17.22 10.35 -8.52
CA GLU A 513 17.37 8.97 -8.95
C GLU A 513 16.83 8.06 -7.84
N VAL A 514 15.91 7.15 -8.17
CA VAL A 514 15.41 6.16 -7.23
C VAL A 514 15.83 4.78 -7.70
N GLU A 515 16.53 4.04 -6.85
CA GLU A 515 16.84 2.64 -7.05
C GLU A 515 15.83 1.79 -6.25
N PRO A 516 14.72 1.33 -6.87
CA PRO A 516 13.78 0.46 -6.21
C PRO A 516 14.38 -0.94 -6.04
N ILE A 517 14.28 -1.48 -4.83
CA ILE A 517 14.82 -2.80 -4.50
C ILE A 517 13.67 -3.66 -3.95
N ILE A 518 13.30 -4.70 -4.69
CA ILE A 518 12.26 -5.63 -4.26
C ILE A 518 12.83 -6.62 -3.23
N VAL A 519 12.08 -6.80 -2.15
CA VAL A 519 12.30 -7.84 -1.12
C VAL A 519 11.06 -8.73 -1.07
N GLU A 520 11.26 -10.04 -1.00
CA GLU A 520 10.16 -11.01 -1.02
C GLU A 520 10.11 -11.91 0.23
N SER A 521 9.44 -11.47 1.29
CA SER A 521 9.31 -12.28 2.51
C SER A 521 8.29 -13.42 2.42
N ILE A 522 7.58 -13.54 1.28
CA ILE A 522 6.50 -14.51 0.98
C ILE A 522 5.49 -14.67 2.13
N ASP A 523 4.43 -13.86 2.13
CA ASP A 523 3.42 -13.91 3.19
C ASP A 523 2.49 -15.13 3.06
N PRO A 524 2.29 -15.93 4.12
CA PRO A 524 1.52 -17.17 4.03
C PRO A 524 0.02 -16.95 3.73
N GLU A 525 -0.52 -15.75 3.94
CA GLU A 525 -1.94 -15.45 3.74
C GLU A 525 -2.20 -14.59 2.49
N GLY A 526 -1.15 -14.12 1.81
CA GLY A 526 -1.23 -13.31 0.61
C GLY A 526 -1.48 -14.12 -0.67
N PRO A 527 -2.10 -13.55 -1.71
CA PRO A 527 -2.25 -14.26 -2.98
C PRO A 527 -0.87 -14.53 -3.58
N PHE A 528 -0.53 -15.81 -3.75
CA PHE A 528 0.82 -16.27 -4.14
C PHE A 528 1.96 -15.75 -3.25
N GLY A 529 1.68 -15.35 -2.01
CA GLY A 529 2.68 -14.77 -1.12
C GLY A 529 2.73 -13.24 -1.08
N ALA A 530 1.87 -12.54 -1.84
CA ALA A 530 1.96 -11.09 -2.00
C ALA A 530 1.44 -10.28 -0.80
N LYS A 531 2.07 -9.14 -0.56
CA LYS A 531 1.61 -8.05 0.32
C LYS A 531 1.34 -6.80 -0.52
N GLU A 532 1.09 -5.68 0.14
CA GLU A 532 1.01 -4.40 -0.54
C GLU A 532 2.38 -3.86 -0.96
N CYS A 533 2.41 -2.90 -1.90
CA CYS A 533 3.65 -2.32 -2.45
C CYS A 533 3.67 -0.79 -2.56
N SER A 534 2.70 -0.08 -1.97
CA SER A 534 2.41 1.32 -2.31
C SER A 534 2.46 2.29 -1.14
N GLU A 535 2.06 1.95 0.08
CA GLU A 535 2.00 2.93 1.17
C GLU A 535 3.20 2.82 2.11
N GLY A 536 3.76 1.62 2.29
CA GLY A 536 4.84 1.36 3.23
C GLY A 536 6.12 2.11 2.97
N SER A 537 6.46 2.40 1.70
CA SER A 537 7.73 3.04 1.35
C SER A 537 7.76 4.55 1.65
N LEU A 538 6.63 5.25 1.56
CA LEU A 538 6.58 6.72 1.65
C LEU A 538 7.12 7.27 2.98
N ALA A 539 6.80 6.62 4.11
CA ALA A 539 7.08 7.18 5.43
C ALA A 539 8.57 7.15 5.81
N ALA A 540 9.41 6.33 5.17
CA ALA A 540 10.85 6.31 5.41
C ALA A 540 11.58 7.48 4.71
N THR A 541 11.01 8.04 3.65
CA THR A 541 11.70 9.05 2.83
C THR A 541 12.00 10.34 3.61
N ILE A 542 11.01 10.86 4.34
CA ILE A 542 11.16 12.11 5.11
C ILE A 542 12.29 12.00 6.15
N PRO A 543 12.31 11.01 7.06
CA PRO A 543 13.40 10.86 8.02
C PRO A 543 14.74 10.49 7.37
N ALA A 544 14.77 9.72 6.28
CA ALA A 544 16.03 9.43 5.57
C ALA A 544 16.69 10.71 5.06
N ILE A 545 15.91 11.62 4.44
CA ILE A 545 16.37 12.94 4.00
C ILE A 545 16.81 13.79 5.21
N SER A 546 16.00 13.84 6.27
CA SER A 546 16.34 14.58 7.51
C SER A 546 17.67 14.12 8.12
N ASN A 547 17.91 12.80 8.15
CA ASN A 547 19.14 12.20 8.66
C ASN A 547 20.33 12.48 7.74
N ALA A 548 20.11 12.53 6.43
CA ALA A 548 21.14 12.87 5.45
C ALA A 548 21.55 14.34 5.56
N ILE A 549 20.61 15.27 5.81
CA ILE A 549 20.90 16.68 6.09
C ILE A 549 21.74 16.82 7.37
N TYR A 550 21.40 16.07 8.42
CA TYR A 550 22.20 16.06 9.65
C TYR A 550 23.63 15.55 9.39
N ASP A 551 23.81 14.49 8.61
CA ASP A 551 25.13 14.01 8.21
C ASP A 551 25.92 15.05 7.39
N ALA A 552 25.24 15.77 6.49
CA ALA A 552 25.85 16.75 5.59
C ALA A 552 26.37 18.01 6.29
N VAL A 553 25.57 18.59 7.20
CA VAL A 553 25.82 19.92 7.78
C VAL A 553 25.61 19.99 9.30
N GLY A 554 25.25 18.89 9.95
CA GLY A 554 25.15 18.79 11.41
C GLY A 554 24.04 19.62 12.05
N ILE A 555 22.99 19.96 11.30
CA ILE A 555 21.75 20.55 11.85
C ILE A 555 20.70 19.46 11.96
N ARG A 556 19.87 19.53 13.00
CA ARG A 556 18.74 18.61 13.15
C ARG A 556 17.43 19.36 12.94
N LEU A 557 16.68 18.93 11.93
CA LEU A 557 15.39 19.52 11.57
C LEU A 557 14.26 18.70 12.20
N HIS A 558 13.49 19.35 13.06
CA HIS A 558 12.34 18.74 13.76
C HIS A 558 10.99 19.14 13.15
N GLU A 559 11.01 19.94 12.08
CA GLU A 559 9.83 20.41 11.36
C GLU A 559 10.06 20.22 9.87
N ALA A 560 9.08 19.61 9.19
CA ALA A 560 9.01 19.50 7.74
C ALA A 560 7.92 20.45 7.20
N PRO A 561 8.07 20.98 5.98
CA PRO A 561 9.15 20.70 5.03
C PRO A 561 10.48 21.40 5.35
N PHE A 562 11.59 20.84 4.87
CA PHE A 562 12.96 21.33 4.96
C PHE A 562 13.24 22.38 3.87
N THR A 563 12.42 23.43 3.84
CA THR A 563 12.57 24.51 2.84
C THR A 563 13.91 25.22 3.00
N PRO A 564 14.45 25.86 1.94
CA PRO A 564 15.71 26.60 2.02
C PRO A 564 15.73 27.60 3.19
N GLU A 565 14.62 28.29 3.44
CA GLU A 565 14.50 29.28 4.52
C GLU A 565 14.61 28.63 5.91
N ARG A 566 13.97 27.47 6.12
CA ARG A 566 14.04 26.72 7.39
C ARG A 566 15.44 26.15 7.62
N VAL A 567 16.08 25.61 6.57
CA VAL A 567 17.44 25.07 6.62
C VAL A 567 18.45 26.18 6.92
N LEU A 568 18.38 27.30 6.19
CA LEU A 568 19.26 28.45 6.39
C LEU A 568 19.10 29.06 7.79
N SER A 569 17.86 29.17 8.29
CA SER A 569 17.59 29.64 9.66
C SER A 569 18.23 28.71 10.71
N ALA A 570 18.18 27.39 10.51
CA ALA A 570 18.81 26.41 11.39
C ALA A 570 20.35 26.45 11.32
N LEU A 571 20.94 26.62 10.13
CA LEU A 571 22.40 26.80 9.95
C LEU A 571 22.89 28.05 10.70
N ARG A 572 22.21 29.18 10.55
CA ARG A 572 22.55 30.44 11.25
C ARG A 572 22.44 30.31 12.77
N ALA A 573 21.43 29.59 13.25
CA ALA A 573 21.27 29.33 14.68
C ALA A 573 22.44 28.52 15.26
N LYS A 574 22.99 27.57 14.48
CA LYS A 574 24.16 26.76 14.86
C LYS A 574 25.43 27.61 15.01
N THR A 575 25.59 28.68 14.23
CA THR A 575 26.77 29.56 14.24
C THR A 575 26.59 30.80 15.14
N ALA A 576 25.64 30.78 16.08
CA ALA A 576 25.32 31.87 17.01
C ALA A 576 24.84 33.19 16.37
N HIS A 577 24.36 33.15 15.12
CA HIS A 577 23.66 34.28 14.50
C HIS A 577 22.17 34.29 14.91
N LYS A 578 21.54 35.48 14.86
CA LYS A 578 20.09 35.63 15.11
C LYS A 578 19.33 34.75 14.11
N LYS A 579 18.40 33.92 14.62
CA LYS A 579 17.46 33.16 13.79
C LYS A 579 16.70 34.09 12.85
N ILE A 580 16.46 33.62 11.63
CA ILE A 580 15.57 34.31 10.70
C ILE A 580 14.15 34.09 11.22
N ASP A 581 13.42 35.18 11.42
CA ASP A 581 12.01 35.11 11.75
C ASP A 581 11.22 34.75 10.49
N LEU A 582 10.74 33.50 10.44
CA LEU A 582 9.95 32.99 9.33
C LEU A 582 8.45 33.22 9.54
N THR A 583 8.06 33.98 10.57
CA THR A 583 6.65 34.18 10.95
C THR A 583 6.03 35.47 10.39
N GLU A 584 6.81 36.34 9.72
CA GLU A 584 6.26 37.49 8.99
C GLU A 584 5.36 36.99 7.84
N GLY A 585 4.05 36.92 8.08
CA GLY A 585 3.04 36.46 7.12
C GLY A 585 2.45 35.07 7.39
N VAL A 586 2.93 34.35 8.41
CA VAL A 586 2.34 33.09 8.88
C VAL A 586 1.22 33.39 9.87
N ASP A 587 0.10 32.66 9.79
CA ASP A 587 -1.03 32.77 10.72
C ASP A 587 -0.55 32.76 12.19
N PRO A 588 -0.66 33.89 12.94
CA PRO A 588 -0.23 33.96 14.33
C PRO A 588 -1.06 33.07 15.26
N THR A 589 -2.19 32.53 14.78
CA THR A 589 -3.03 31.57 15.51
C THR A 589 -2.59 30.12 15.32
N ALA A 590 -1.62 29.84 14.42
CA ALA A 590 -1.08 28.50 14.23
C ALA A 590 -0.35 28.06 15.51
N PRO A 591 -0.80 27.00 16.20
CA PRO A 591 -0.13 26.54 17.40
C PRO A 591 1.28 26.05 17.04
N ILE A 592 2.31 26.71 17.56
CA ILE A 592 3.72 26.29 17.48
C ILE A 592 4.07 25.30 18.60
N HIS A 593 3.39 25.42 19.74
CA HIS A 593 3.51 24.57 20.90
C HIS A 593 2.14 24.38 21.54
N PHE A 594 1.96 23.28 22.26
CA PHE A 594 0.76 23.05 23.04
C PHE A 594 0.72 24.00 24.25
N ARG A 595 -0.37 24.76 24.42
CA ARG A 595 -0.70 25.41 25.69
C ARG A 595 -1.69 24.51 26.42
N GLU A 596 -1.32 24.04 27.61
CA GLU A 596 -2.22 23.30 28.50
C GLU A 596 -3.37 24.20 28.94
N HIS A 597 -4.46 24.21 28.17
CA HIS A 597 -5.74 24.69 28.65
C HIS A 597 -6.53 23.49 29.16
N GLY A 598 -6.74 23.44 30.48
CA GLY A 598 -7.35 22.34 31.21
C GLY A 598 -8.67 21.89 30.59
N GLY A 599 -8.61 20.79 29.85
CA GLY A 599 -9.74 20.21 29.11
C GLY A 599 -9.41 18.76 28.76
N ALA A 600 -9.43 17.93 29.79
CA ALA A 600 -8.99 16.55 29.77
C ALA A 600 -10.08 15.60 29.21
N LEU A 601 -10.27 15.55 27.89
CA LEU A 601 -11.10 14.52 27.23
C LEU A 601 -10.25 13.27 26.96
N TRP A 602 -9.99 12.50 28.02
CA TRP A 602 -9.25 11.24 27.93
C TRP A 602 -10.20 10.08 27.66
N PHE A 603 -10.03 9.41 26.52
CA PHE A 603 -10.55 8.06 26.38
C PHE A 603 -9.55 7.09 27.01
N ARG A 604 -9.67 6.84 28.32
CA ARG A 604 -8.90 5.77 28.98
C ARG A 604 -9.41 4.41 28.51
N GLY A 605 -8.66 3.76 27.63
CA GLY A 605 -8.81 2.33 27.34
C GLY A 605 -7.87 1.51 28.22
N LYS A 606 -8.32 0.34 28.69
CA LYS A 606 -7.36 -0.68 29.12
C LYS A 606 -6.61 -1.16 27.87
N GLY A 607 -5.28 -1.13 27.88
CA GLY A 607 -4.48 -1.75 26.82
C GLY A 607 -4.76 -3.26 26.72
N PRO A 608 -4.39 -3.92 25.62
CA PRO A 608 -4.51 -5.36 25.50
C PRO A 608 -3.70 -6.10 26.58
N GLU A 609 -4.19 -7.28 26.97
CA GLU A 609 -3.35 -8.26 27.67
C GLU A 609 -2.25 -8.76 26.72
N ARG A 610 -1.05 -9.00 27.27
CA ARG A 610 0.09 -9.48 26.47
C ARG A 610 -0.19 -10.85 25.87
N HIS A 611 -0.02 -10.97 24.55
CA HIS A 611 -0.14 -12.24 23.84
C HIS A 611 1.05 -13.18 24.14
N ALA A 612 0.86 -14.50 24.05
CA ALA A 612 1.93 -15.48 24.28
C ALA A 612 3.09 -15.37 23.27
N LEU A 613 2.79 -14.90 22.06
CA LEU A 613 3.75 -14.62 20.98
C LEU A 613 4.28 -13.17 20.99
N ASP A 614 4.11 -12.44 22.08
CA ASP A 614 4.74 -11.13 22.30
C ASP A 614 6.27 -11.32 22.32
N PRO A 615 7.05 -10.66 21.43
CA PRO A 615 8.50 -10.78 21.40
C PRO A 615 9.15 -10.54 22.77
N ALA A 616 8.60 -9.60 23.57
CA ALA A 616 9.11 -9.28 24.89
C ALA A 616 8.95 -10.42 25.93
N ARG A 617 8.21 -11.50 25.63
CA ARG A 617 8.09 -12.70 26.48
C ARG A 617 9.12 -13.79 26.16
N ARG A 618 9.82 -13.72 25.02
CA ARG A 618 10.73 -14.81 24.60
C ARG A 618 11.99 -14.91 25.48
N GLU A 619 12.34 -13.87 26.24
CA GLU A 619 13.55 -13.85 27.09
C GLU A 619 13.40 -14.52 28.48
N THR A 620 12.26 -15.16 28.80
CA THR A 620 12.08 -15.84 30.11
C THR A 620 12.23 -17.36 30.09
N ARG A 621 12.77 -17.96 29.02
CA ARG A 621 13.22 -19.37 29.04
C ARG A 621 14.73 -19.45 28.79
N ALA A 622 15.49 -18.88 29.71
CA ALA A 622 16.84 -19.39 29.95
C ALA A 622 16.70 -20.73 30.68
N GLU A 623 17.39 -21.73 30.16
CA GLU A 623 17.47 -23.10 30.68
C GLU A 623 17.78 -23.10 32.18
N THR A 624 16.78 -23.38 33.01
CA THR A 624 17.02 -24.00 34.32
C THR A 624 16.99 -25.50 34.10
N GLY A 625 18.03 -26.02 33.44
CA GLY A 625 18.47 -27.39 33.63
C GLY A 625 19.32 -27.40 34.90
N GLY A 626 18.74 -27.85 36.00
CA GLY A 626 19.41 -28.06 37.28
C GLY A 626 18.63 -29.13 38.03
N ASP A 627 19.34 -30.20 38.37
CA ASP A 627 18.86 -31.43 39.00
C ASP A 627 18.06 -31.19 40.29
N ASP A 628 16.86 -31.79 40.36
CA ASP A 628 16.38 -32.72 41.40
C ASP A 628 14.95 -33.21 41.10
#